data_AF-A0A843L4I6-F1
#
_entry.id   AF-A0A843L4I6-F1
#
_cell.length_a   1.000
_cell.length_b   1.000
_cell.length_c   1.000
_cell.angle_alpha   90.00
_cell.angle_beta   90.00
_cell.angle_gamma   90.00
#
_symmetry.space_group_name_H-M   'P 1'
#
loop_
_entity.id
_entity.type
_entity.pdbx_description
1 polymer ?
#
loop_
_entity_poly.entity_id
_entity_poly.type
_entity_poly.pdbx_seq_one_letter_code
_entity_poly.pdbx_strand_id
1 'polypeptide(L)' 'ERLRTAFGVDCFFALFTNIFENASDLFAAGDDGCVSRLGLRDQPVRLEGVMSRKNDFIPKFGRMLRQV' A
#
# COMPACT_ATOMS: atom_id res chain seq x y z
N GLU A 1 -6.03 -11.69 -5.22
CA GLU A 1 -6.10 -11.89 -6.69
C GLU A 1 -7.45 -11.52 -7.31
N ARG A 2 -8.57 -12.08 -6.83
CA ARG A 2 -9.93 -11.86 -7.40
C ARG A 2 -10.31 -10.39 -7.60
N LEU A 3 -10.08 -9.53 -6.61
CA LEU A 3 -10.38 -8.09 -6.71
C LEU A 3 -9.50 -7.38 -7.74
N ARG A 4 -8.19 -7.62 -7.72
CA ARG A 4 -7.24 -7.04 -8.66
C ARG A 4 -7.64 -7.29 -10.12
N THR A 5 -7.97 -8.55 -10.44
CA THR A 5 -8.43 -8.95 -11.78
C THR A 5 -9.77 -8.33 -12.13
N ALA A 6 -10.72 -8.30 -11.18
CA ALA A 6 -12.05 -7.73 -11.42
C ALA A 6 -12.01 -6.22 -11.72
N PHE A 7 -11.10 -5.48 -11.09
CA PHE A 7 -10.93 -4.05 -11.31
C PHE A 7 -9.92 -3.70 -12.41
N GLY A 8 -9.23 -4.69 -13.00
CA GLY A 8 -8.25 -4.47 -14.06
C GLY A 8 -7.08 -3.59 -13.63
N VAL A 9 -6.64 -3.71 -12.37
CA VAL A 9 -5.55 -2.90 -11.80
C VAL A 9 -4.26 -3.69 -11.63
N ASP A 10 -3.12 -3.02 -11.72
CA ASP A 10 -1.80 -3.64 -11.50
C ASP A 10 -1.57 -3.94 -10.01
N CYS A 11 -2.11 -3.07 -9.16
CA CYS A 11 -1.99 -3.12 -7.72
C CYS A 11 -3.34 -2.93 -7.04
N PHE A 12 -3.58 -3.68 -5.97
CA PHE A 12 -4.68 -3.47 -5.04
C PHE A 12 -4.12 -3.36 -3.62
N PHE A 13 -4.50 -2.33 -2.89
CA PHE A 13 -4.01 -2.06 -1.54
C PHE A 13 -5.15 -2.09 -0.52
N ALA A 14 -4.88 -2.63 0.66
CA ALA A 14 -5.74 -2.52 1.83
C ALA A 14 -4.97 -1.88 2.97
N LEU A 15 -5.53 -0.81 3.55
CA LEU A 15 -4.99 -0.12 4.71
C LEU A 15 -5.85 -0.46 5.93
N PHE A 16 -5.24 -1.04 6.95
CA PHE A 16 -5.85 -1.28 8.24
C PHE A 16 -5.31 -0.25 9.22
N THR A 17 -6.13 0.75 9.54
CA THR A 17 -5.71 1.86 10.40
C THR A 17 -5.93 1.53 11.87
N ASN A 18 -4.86 1.62 12.66
CA ASN A 18 -4.91 1.57 14.11
C ASN A 18 -4.86 2.98 14.70
N ILE A 19 -6.00 3.43 15.23
CA ILE A 19 -6.14 4.75 15.86
C ILE A 19 -5.38 4.87 17.19
N PHE A 20 -5.15 3.76 17.90
CA PHE A 20 -4.43 3.79 19.18
C PHE A 20 -2.93 3.96 18.99
N GLU A 21 -2.41 3.47 17.86
CA GLU A 21 -0.98 3.51 17.55
C GLU A 21 -0.63 4.58 16.51
N ASN A 22 -1.62 5.36 16.03
CA ASN A 22 -1.44 6.38 14.99
C ASN A 22 -0.71 5.86 13.74
N ALA A 23 -1.10 4.68 13.26
CA ALA A 23 -0.47 4.04 12.11
C ALA A 23 -1.46 3.21 11.28
N SER A 24 -1.04 2.82 10.09
CA SER A 24 -1.75 1.85 9.25
C SER A 24 -0.86 0.67 8.87
N ASP A 25 -1.44 -0.52 8.82
CA ASP A 25 -0.84 -1.70 8.22
C ASP A 25 -1.29 -1.82 6.76
N LEU A 26 -0.33 -1.85 5.83
CA LEU A 26 -0.57 -1.94 4.40
C LEU A 26 -0.41 -3.38 3.92
N PHE A 27 -1.46 -3.91 3.31
CA PHE A 27 -1.41 -5.12 2.49
C PHE A 27 -1.52 -4.74 1.01
N ALA A 28 -0.81 -5.47 0.16
CA ALA A 28 -0.72 -5.26 -1.26
C ALA A 28 -0.92 -6.58 -2.02
N ALA A 29 -1.77 -6.55 -3.04
CA ALA A 29 -1.89 -7.61 -4.02
C ALA A 29 -1.59 -7.01 -5.40
N GLY A 30 -0.54 -7.46 -6.05
CA GLY A 30 -0.14 -6.95 -7.35
C GLY A 30 0.73 -7.95 -8.10
N ASP A 31 1.09 -7.60 -9.32
CA ASP A 31 2.12 -8.34 -10.06
C ASP A 31 3.52 -8.13 -9.43
N ASP A 32 4.53 -8.76 -10.03
CA ASP A 32 5.91 -8.67 -9.53
C ASP A 32 6.45 -7.23 -9.59
N GLY A 33 6.02 -6.44 -10.57
CA GLY A 33 6.37 -5.02 -10.67
C GLY A 33 5.82 -4.21 -9.50
N CYS A 34 4.58 -4.50 -9.11
CA CYS A 34 3.88 -3.85 -8.02
C CYS A 34 4.44 -4.24 -6.65
N VAL A 35 4.53 -5.54 -6.36
CA VAL A 35 4.84 -6.01 -4.99
C VAL A 35 6.34 -5.96 -4.73
N SER A 36 7.14 -6.38 -5.71
CA SER A 36 8.58 -6.57 -5.51
C SER A 36 9.35 -5.26 -5.62
N ARG A 37 9.03 -4.41 -6.61
CA ARG A 37 9.77 -3.16 -6.80
C ARG A 37 9.41 -2.08 -5.80
N LEU A 38 8.20 -2.12 -5.23
CA LEU A 38 7.77 -1.20 -4.18
C LEU A 38 8.18 -1.66 -2.76
N GLY A 39 8.90 -2.78 -2.64
CA GLY A 39 9.33 -3.31 -1.34
C GLY A 39 8.18 -3.79 -0.47
N LEU A 40 7.11 -4.31 -1.08
CA LEU A 40 5.87 -4.75 -0.41
C LEU A 40 5.75 -6.27 -0.31
N ARG A 41 6.86 -7.01 -0.44
CA ARG A 41 6.87 -8.48 -0.34
C ARG A 41 6.60 -8.96 1.08
N ASP A 42 7.26 -8.34 2.05
CA ASP A 42 7.08 -8.66 3.46
C ASP A 42 5.88 -7.88 4.00
N GLN A 43 4.75 -8.57 4.15
CA GLN A 43 3.46 -7.97 4.52
C GLN A 43 2.97 -8.46 5.89
N PRO A 44 2.26 -7.61 6.65
CA PRO A 44 1.94 -6.21 6.34
C PRO A 44 3.14 -5.27 6.44
N VAL A 45 3.11 -4.20 5.64
CA VAL A 45 4.06 -3.08 5.80
C VAL A 45 3.44 -2.07 6.76
N ARG A 46 4.09 -1.90 7.92
CA ARG A 46 3.69 -0.91 8.91
C ARG A 46 4.01 0.51 8.42
N LEU A 47 3.01 1.38 8.43
CA LEU A 47 3.12 2.78 8.03
C LEU A 47 2.84 3.69 9.24
N GLU A 48 3.89 3.98 9.99
CA GLU A 48 3.84 4.93 11.10
C GLU A 48 3.38 6.32 10.64
N GLY A 49 2.44 6.91 11.40
CA GLY A 49 1.88 8.24 11.13
C GLY A 49 0.92 8.34 9.94
N VAL A 50 0.63 7.22 9.26
CA VAL A 50 -0.34 7.20 8.15
C VAL A 50 -1.73 6.93 8.70
N MET A 51 -2.61 7.92 8.62
CA MET A 51 -3.99 7.83 9.11
C MET A 51 -5.01 8.19 8.03
N SER A 52 -4.64 9.04 7.09
CA SER A 52 -5.44 9.52 5.97
C SER A 52 -4.96 8.93 4.65
N ARG A 53 -5.87 8.27 3.94
CA ARG A 53 -5.60 7.81 2.56
C ARG A 53 -5.16 8.97 1.66
N LYS A 54 -5.89 10.09 1.69
CA LYS A 54 -5.67 11.22 0.78
C LYS A 54 -4.42 12.03 1.16
N ASN A 55 -4.27 12.34 2.43
CA ASN A 55 -3.26 13.31 2.88
C ASN A 55 -1.92 12.67 3.23
N ASP A 56 -1.91 11.39 3.64
CA ASP A 56 -0.69 10.73 4.11
C ASP A 56 -0.25 9.64 3.14
N PHE A 57 -1.14 8.67 2.86
CA PHE A 57 -0.80 7.50 2.08
C PHE A 57 -0.50 7.83 0.61
N ILE A 58 -1.41 8.52 -0.11
CA ILE A 58 -1.22 8.81 -1.54
C ILE A 58 0.07 9.61 -1.81
N PRO A 59 0.41 10.66 -1.04
CA PRO A 59 1.70 11.35 -1.19
C PRO A 59 2.91 10.45 -0.91
N LYS A 60 2.86 9.59 0.11
CA LYS A 60 3.94 8.63 0.43
C LYS A 60 4.10 7.59 -0.68
N PHE A 61 3.01 6.99 -1.12
CA PHE A 61 2.96 6.02 -2.20
C PHE A 61 3.45 6.60 -3.53
N GLY A 62 3.03 7.83 -3.86
CA GLY A 62 3.52 8.52 -5.05
C GLY A 62 5.02 8.79 -5.03
N ARG A 63 5.63 8.98 -3.85
CA ARG A 63 7.10 9.06 -3.74
C ARG A 63 7.75 7.70 -3.97
N MET A 64 7.20 6.63 -3.43
CA MET A 64 7.69 5.27 -3.66
C MET A 64 7.73 4.95 -5.15
N LEU A 65 6.63 5.18 -5.88
CA LEU A 65 6.54 4.96 -7.33
C LEU A 65 7.58 5.74 -8.16
N ARG A 66 8.00 6.93 -7.72
CA ARG A 66 9.00 7.74 -8.42
C ARG A 66 10.44 7.32 -8.16
N GLN A 67 10.67 6.50 -7.12
CA GLN A 67 11.99 6.02 -6.73
C GLN A 67 12.32 4.63 -7.28
N VAL A 68 11.38 4.04 -8.04
CA VAL A 68 11.51 2.75 -8.72
C VAL A 68 11.95 2.93 -10.16
#